data_AF-A0A2D4YUL2-F1
#
_entry.id   AF-A0A2D4YUL2-F1
#
_cell.length_a   1.000
_cell.length_b   1.000
_cell.length_c   1.000
_cell.angle_alpha   90.00
_cell.angle_beta   90.00
_cell.angle_gamma   90.00
#
_symmetry.space_group_name_H-M   'P 1'
#
loop_
_entity.id
_entity.type
_entity.pdbx_description
1 polymer ?
#
loop_
_entity_poly.entity_id
_entity_poly.type
_entity_poly.pdbx_seq_one_letter_code
_entity_poly.pdbx_strand_id
1 'polypeptide(L)'
;MAAPNSKATLKEYALRQLGKPVLDINVDDDQIDDIIDDALQYFAEYHYDGTIRTFLKHQINDNDLANQKQDASIGQSTTGSHISSNMTFKEGQGYVVLPESVLSVLRIFPFVDKSGLNMFDLRYQLRLNDLYDISSTSIIQYEMVQNHIQLLDEILIGQVPIRFNKAQNRLYLDMDWSNAVTSGEYILIDCYRKIDPTQFTDIYNDVWLKKYVTALIKKQWGQNLSKFEGVQLPGGVTLQGRQILEDANTEIEKLEEQSNLLQTESALMMG
;
A
#
# COMPACT_ATOMS: atom_id res chain seq x y z
N MET A 1 -5.29 26.97 15.97
CA MET A 1 -4.13 26.07 15.82
C MET A 1 -3.67 26.20 14.37
N ALA A 2 -2.38 26.43 14.10
CA ALA A 2 -1.92 26.53 12.71
C ALA A 2 -2.21 25.19 12.00
N ALA A 3 -2.91 25.24 10.87
CA ALA A 3 -3.19 24.08 10.04
C ALA A 3 -2.13 24.06 8.94
N PRO A 4 -1.02 23.31 9.11
CA PRO A 4 0.00 23.22 8.07
C PRO A 4 -0.59 22.56 6.82
N ASN A 5 -0.27 23.12 5.67
CA ASN A 5 -0.76 22.71 4.35
C ASN A 5 0.39 22.46 3.35
N SER A 6 1.64 22.54 3.82
CA SER A 6 2.85 22.38 3.02
C SER A 6 4.03 22.00 3.92
N LYS A 7 5.10 21.44 3.32
CA LYS A 7 6.36 21.15 4.02
C LYS A 7 6.87 22.35 4.83
N ALA A 8 6.89 23.54 4.23
CA ALA A 8 7.35 24.76 4.88
C ALA A 8 6.54 25.11 6.13
N THR A 9 5.20 25.04 6.04
CA THR A 9 4.33 25.32 7.20
C THR A 9 4.44 24.25 8.29
N LEU A 10 4.69 22.99 7.91
CA LEU A 10 4.90 21.89 8.85
C LEU A 10 6.24 22.03 9.58
N LYS A 11 7.29 22.41 8.85
CA LYS A 11 8.61 22.77 9.39
C LYS A 11 8.52 23.88 10.44
N GLU A 12 7.84 24.98 10.11
CA GLU A 12 7.65 26.06 11.08
C GLU A 12 6.84 25.63 12.31
N TYR A 13 5.84 24.77 12.14
CA TYR A 13 5.05 24.23 13.25
C TYR A 13 5.93 23.41 14.19
N ALA A 14 6.72 22.48 13.65
CA ALA A 14 7.60 21.63 14.44
C ALA A 14 8.69 22.45 15.16
N LEU A 15 9.31 23.42 14.49
CA LEU A 15 10.30 24.31 15.11
C LEU A 15 9.70 25.17 16.23
N ARG A 16 8.47 25.66 16.07
CA ARG A 16 7.75 26.41 17.13
C ARG A 16 7.46 25.53 18.34
N GLN A 17 7.10 24.26 18.11
CA GLN A 17 6.84 23.31 19.18
C GLN A 17 8.12 22.96 19.98
N LEU A 18 9.28 22.98 19.33
CA LEU A 18 10.59 22.78 19.94
C LEU A 18 11.16 24.03 20.65
N GLY A 19 10.50 25.19 20.52
CA GLY A 19 10.85 26.40 21.27
C GLY A 19 11.43 27.56 20.45
N LYS A 20 11.47 27.49 19.11
CA LYS A 20 11.81 28.66 18.27
C LYS A 20 10.74 29.76 18.46
N PRO A 21 11.11 31.03 18.70
CA PRO A 21 12.44 31.65 18.58
C PRO A 21 13.23 31.79 19.89
N VAL A 22 12.72 31.26 21.01
CA VAL A 22 13.38 31.39 22.33
C VAL A 22 14.66 30.55 22.40
N LEU A 23 14.68 29.42 21.70
CA LEU A 23 15.81 28.52 21.61
C LEU A 23 16.29 28.39 20.16
N ASP A 24 17.61 28.44 19.98
CA ASP A 24 18.25 28.14 18.70
C ASP A 24 18.34 26.62 18.53
N ILE A 25 17.58 26.12 17.56
CA ILE A 25 17.58 24.70 17.18
C ILE A 25 18.74 24.49 16.21
N ASN A 26 19.78 23.79 16.64
CA ASN A 26 20.98 23.51 15.86
C ASN A 26 20.76 22.38 14.83
N VAL A 27 19.85 22.59 13.89
CA VAL A 27 19.58 21.70 12.76
C VAL A 27 19.55 22.53 11.49
N ASP A 28 20.21 22.05 10.45
CA ASP A 28 20.24 22.72 9.15
C ASP A 28 18.89 22.61 8.43
N ASP A 29 18.59 23.56 7.54
CA ASP A 29 17.32 23.59 6.83
C ASP A 29 17.14 22.39 5.88
N ASP A 30 18.21 21.92 5.24
CA ASP A 30 18.19 20.76 4.34
C ASP A 30 17.96 19.47 5.13
N GLN A 31 18.57 19.36 6.33
CA GLN A 31 18.36 18.23 7.23
C GLN A 31 16.89 18.10 7.66
N ILE A 32 16.21 19.21 7.87
CA ILE A 32 14.79 19.19 8.24
C ILE A 32 13.93 18.72 7.07
N ASP A 33 14.27 19.12 5.85
CA ASP A 33 13.50 18.75 4.67
C ASP A 33 13.62 17.24 4.37
N ASP A 34 14.83 16.67 4.52
CA ASP A 34 15.07 15.22 4.43
C ASP A 34 14.26 14.44 5.49
N ILE A 35 14.27 14.92 6.74
CA ILE A 35 13.49 14.32 7.84
C ILE A 35 11.99 14.35 7.55
N ILE A 36 11.48 15.42 6.96
CA ILE A 36 10.07 15.53 6.59
C ILE A 36 9.73 14.51 5.48
N ASP A 37 10.63 14.30 4.52
CA ASP A 37 10.42 13.32 3.46
C ASP A 37 10.43 11.88 3.96
N ASP A 38 11.39 11.53 4.82
CA ASP A 38 11.43 10.23 5.49
C ASP A 38 10.17 10.00 6.34
N ALA A 39 9.72 11.03 7.06
CA ALA A 39 8.51 10.97 7.87
C ALA A 39 7.24 10.77 7.03
N LEU A 40 7.13 11.45 5.88
CA LEU A 40 6.03 11.27 4.94
C LEU A 40 6.05 9.87 4.32
N GLN A 41 7.22 9.34 4.01
CA GLN A 41 7.35 7.97 3.52
C GLN A 41 6.89 6.97 4.57
N TYR A 42 7.35 7.10 5.81
CA TYR A 42 6.93 6.23 6.91
C TYR A 42 5.41 6.33 7.14
N PHE A 43 4.86 7.53 7.15
CA PHE A 43 3.41 7.76 7.30
C PHE A 43 2.61 7.07 6.18
N ALA A 44 3.05 7.16 4.93
CA ALA A 44 2.37 6.52 3.81
C ALA A 44 2.41 4.98 3.87
N GLU A 45 3.39 4.39 4.57
CA GLU A 45 3.57 2.94 4.65
C GLU A 45 2.91 2.32 5.88
N TYR A 46 2.98 2.99 7.02
CA TYR A 46 2.62 2.43 8.32
C TYR A 46 1.40 3.09 8.97
N HIS A 47 0.90 4.20 8.41
CA HIS A 47 -0.29 4.87 8.93
C HIS A 47 -1.48 4.66 7.99
N TYR A 48 -2.63 4.28 8.55
CA TYR A 48 -3.86 4.00 7.80
C TYR A 48 -4.27 5.19 6.91
N ASP A 49 -4.29 6.40 7.49
CA ASP A 49 -4.66 7.64 6.78
C ASP A 49 -3.65 8.10 5.72
N GLY A 50 -2.48 7.46 5.64
CA GLY A 50 -1.50 7.68 4.56
C GLY A 50 -1.86 6.99 3.25
N THR A 51 -2.87 6.12 3.27
CA THR A 51 -3.25 5.28 2.12
C THR A 51 -4.73 5.42 1.78
N ILE A 52 -5.06 5.24 0.51
CA ILE A 52 -6.44 5.19 0.03
C ILE A 52 -6.66 3.93 -0.80
N ARG A 53 -7.85 3.33 -0.65
CA ARG A 53 -8.31 2.26 -1.54
C ARG A 53 -8.83 2.87 -2.83
N THR A 54 -8.31 2.42 -3.97
CA THR A 54 -8.66 2.95 -5.29
C THR A 54 -8.77 1.82 -6.31
N PHE A 55 -9.58 2.04 -7.35
CA PHE A 55 -9.66 1.16 -8.50
C PHE A 55 -8.83 1.73 -9.65
N LEU A 56 -7.77 1.03 -10.02
CA LEU A 56 -6.99 1.34 -11.22
C LEU A 56 -7.54 0.58 -12.42
N LYS A 57 -7.61 1.28 -13.55
CA LYS A 57 -8.00 0.71 -14.85
C LYS A 57 -6.77 0.65 -15.73
N HIS A 58 -6.44 -0.53 -16.23
CA HIS A 58 -5.36 -0.73 -17.19
C HIS A 58 -5.92 -1.35 -18.47
N GLN A 59 -5.69 -0.71 -19.62
CA GLN A 59 -6.06 -1.26 -20.92
C GLN A 59 -4.94 -2.18 -21.41
N ILE A 60 -5.29 -3.42 -21.76
CA ILE A 60 -4.35 -4.37 -22.34
C ILE A 60 -4.26 -4.13 -23.84
N ASN A 61 -3.05 -3.91 -24.36
CA ASN A 61 -2.79 -3.80 -25.80
C ASN A 61 -2.23 -5.12 -26.37
N ASP A 62 -2.14 -5.21 -27.70
CA ASP A 62 -1.59 -6.40 -28.39
C ASP A 62 -0.16 -6.75 -27.94
N ASN A 63 0.67 -5.73 -27.71
CA ASN A 63 2.04 -5.92 -27.22
C ASN A 63 2.07 -6.46 -25.79
N ASP A 64 1.12 -6.02 -24.96
CA ASP A 64 1.01 -6.50 -23.58
C ASP A 64 0.61 -7.98 -23.59
N LEU A 65 -0.39 -8.37 -24.39
CA LEU A 65 -0.75 -9.78 -24.60
C LEU A 65 0.41 -10.63 -25.14
N ALA A 66 1.20 -10.09 -26.06
CA ALA A 66 2.36 -10.80 -26.60
C ALA A 66 3.44 -11.02 -25.54
N ASN A 67 3.69 -10.04 -24.66
CA ASN A 67 4.65 -10.14 -23.55
C ASN A 67 4.17 -11.10 -22.47
N GLN A 68 2.87 -11.14 -22.18
CA GLN A 68 2.28 -12.04 -21.19
C GLN A 68 2.38 -13.52 -21.59
N LYS A 69 2.51 -13.81 -22.90
CA LYS A 69 2.66 -15.17 -23.44
C LYS A 69 4.11 -15.68 -23.49
N GLN A 70 5.09 -14.88 -23.08
CA GLN A 70 6.51 -15.27 -23.10
C GLN A 70 6.91 -16.00 -21.81
N ASP A 71 7.56 -17.15 -21.98
CA ASP A 71 8.17 -17.92 -20.88
C ASP A 71 9.69 -17.77 -20.90
N ALA A 72 10.30 -17.46 -19.76
CA ALA A 72 11.73 -17.64 -19.55
C ALA A 72 12.03 -19.12 -19.31
N SER A 73 13.02 -19.68 -20.02
CA SER A 73 13.52 -21.02 -19.74
C SER A 73 14.71 -20.94 -18.78
N ILE A 74 14.58 -21.58 -17.62
CA ILE A 74 15.63 -21.71 -16.61
C ILE A 74 16.17 -23.13 -16.67
N GLY A 75 17.47 -23.25 -16.95
CA GLY A 75 18.17 -24.52 -16.89
C GLY A 75 18.34 -24.99 -15.45
N GLN A 76 18.33 -26.31 -15.26
CA GLN A 76 18.74 -26.96 -14.02
C GLN A 76 20.08 -26.39 -13.50
N SER A 77 20.21 -26.26 -12.17
CA SER A 77 21.46 -25.89 -11.52
C SER A 77 22.61 -26.79 -12.00
N THR A 78 23.76 -26.19 -12.31
CA THR A 78 24.98 -26.92 -12.69
C THR A 78 25.79 -27.37 -11.47
N THR A 79 25.39 -26.97 -10.27
CA THR A 79 26.12 -27.23 -9.02
C THR A 79 25.38 -28.28 -8.19
N GLY A 80 25.93 -29.49 -8.15
CA GLY A 80 25.39 -30.63 -7.40
C GLY A 80 25.56 -31.96 -8.14
N SER A 81 25.60 -33.09 -7.42
CA SER A 81 25.48 -34.40 -8.06
C SER A 81 24.01 -34.64 -8.40
N HIS A 82 23.71 -34.68 -9.70
CA HIS A 82 22.34 -34.86 -10.20
C HIS A 82 22.19 -36.24 -10.88
N ILE A 83 21.14 -36.98 -10.51
CA ILE A 83 20.82 -38.30 -11.09
C ILE A 83 20.22 -38.16 -12.49
N SER A 84 19.54 -37.05 -12.77
CA SER A 84 18.97 -36.69 -14.08
C SER A 84 19.55 -35.36 -14.58
N SER A 85 19.75 -35.27 -15.89
CA SER A 85 20.32 -34.09 -16.58
C SER A 85 19.35 -33.57 -17.65
N ASN A 86 19.46 -32.28 -18.00
CA ASN A 86 18.66 -31.56 -19.01
C ASN A 86 17.20 -31.23 -18.61
N MET A 87 16.92 -31.01 -17.33
CA MET A 87 15.63 -30.46 -16.92
C MET A 87 15.56 -28.96 -17.26
N THR A 88 14.50 -28.55 -17.97
CA THR A 88 14.21 -27.15 -18.30
C THR A 88 12.94 -26.74 -17.57
N PHE A 89 13.05 -25.68 -16.76
CA PHE A 89 11.93 -25.06 -16.06
C PHE A 89 11.47 -23.82 -16.84
N LYS A 90 10.18 -23.53 -16.82
CA LYS A 90 9.62 -22.33 -17.43
C LYS A 90 9.10 -21.40 -16.33
N GLU A 91 9.50 -20.14 -16.40
CA GLU A 91 8.98 -19.06 -15.56
C GLU A 91 8.24 -18.05 -16.46
N GLY A 92 6.96 -17.81 -16.18
CA GLY A 92 6.18 -16.81 -16.93
C GLY A 92 6.72 -15.41 -16.71
N GLN A 93 7.08 -14.70 -17.79
CA GLN A 93 7.63 -13.34 -17.71
C GLN A 93 6.55 -12.25 -17.81
N GLY A 94 5.28 -12.66 -17.89
CA GLY A 94 4.16 -11.76 -17.98
C GLY A 94 3.94 -10.95 -16.70
N TYR A 95 4.15 -9.64 -16.76
CA TYR A 95 3.82 -8.72 -15.67
C TYR A 95 3.24 -7.42 -16.20
N VAL A 96 2.35 -6.83 -15.41
CA VAL A 96 1.87 -5.46 -15.59
C VAL A 96 2.67 -4.56 -14.66
N VAL A 97 3.27 -3.49 -15.20
CA VAL A 97 3.99 -2.50 -14.39
C VAL A 97 2.98 -1.53 -13.80
N LEU A 98 2.92 -1.45 -12.47
CA LEU A 98 2.06 -0.51 -11.77
C LEU A 98 2.80 0.79 -11.42
N PRO A 99 2.07 1.90 -11.23
CA PRO A 99 2.67 3.12 -10.70
C PRO A 99 3.27 2.89 -9.30
N GLU A 100 4.38 3.56 -9.01
CA GLU A 100 5.08 3.51 -7.71
C GLU A 100 4.23 4.04 -6.53
N SER A 101 3.10 4.67 -6.83
CA SER A 101 2.12 5.05 -5.82
C SER A 101 1.37 3.86 -5.23
N VAL A 102 1.37 2.69 -5.89
CA VAL A 102 0.64 1.51 -5.42
C VAL A 102 1.44 0.77 -4.36
N LEU A 103 0.84 0.57 -3.18
CA LEU A 103 1.46 -0.12 -2.04
C LEU A 103 1.13 -1.61 -2.02
N SER A 104 -0.14 -1.95 -2.27
CA SER A 104 -0.61 -3.33 -2.26
C SER A 104 -1.80 -3.50 -3.19
N VAL A 105 -1.91 -4.67 -3.82
CA VAL A 105 -3.04 -5.06 -4.65
C VAL A 105 -3.85 -6.11 -3.89
N LEU A 106 -5.14 -5.88 -3.73
CA LEU A 106 -6.06 -6.79 -3.04
C LEU A 106 -6.56 -7.89 -3.97
N ARG A 107 -7.13 -7.48 -5.11
CA ARG A 107 -7.76 -8.39 -6.07
C ARG A 107 -7.94 -7.72 -7.41
N ILE A 108 -8.28 -8.55 -8.40
CA ILE A 108 -8.68 -8.12 -9.72
C ILE A 108 -10.10 -8.58 -9.96
N PHE A 109 -10.89 -7.73 -10.58
CA PHE A 109 -12.25 -8.11 -10.94
C PHE A 109 -12.22 -9.16 -12.04
N PRO A 110 -13.02 -10.24 -11.93
CA PRO A 110 -13.05 -11.27 -12.93
C PRO A 110 -13.56 -10.71 -14.26
N PHE A 111 -13.01 -11.21 -15.35
CA PHE A 111 -13.55 -10.96 -16.69
C PHE A 111 -14.84 -11.75 -16.83
N VAL A 112 -15.97 -11.05 -16.84
CA VAL A 112 -17.26 -11.69 -17.15
C VAL A 112 -17.35 -11.87 -18.65
N ASP A 113 -17.35 -13.12 -19.07
CA ASP A 113 -17.53 -13.52 -20.44
C ASP A 113 -18.94 -13.09 -20.90
N LYS A 114 -19.02 -12.05 -21.74
CA LYS A 114 -20.30 -11.52 -22.24
C LYS A 114 -21.04 -12.50 -23.16
N SER A 115 -20.43 -13.63 -23.49
CA SER A 115 -20.99 -14.67 -24.35
C SER A 115 -22.04 -15.57 -23.67
N GLY A 116 -22.22 -15.44 -22.35
CA GLY A 116 -22.98 -16.39 -21.52
C GLY A 116 -24.47 -16.11 -21.25
N LEU A 117 -25.14 -15.15 -21.89
CA LEU A 117 -26.61 -15.01 -21.79
C LEU A 117 -27.33 -16.07 -22.64
N ASN A 118 -26.97 -17.34 -22.45
CA ASN A 118 -27.61 -18.46 -23.11
C ASN A 118 -28.88 -18.83 -22.34
N MET A 119 -29.94 -19.21 -23.05
CA MET A 119 -31.21 -19.60 -22.45
C MET A 119 -31.07 -20.82 -21.53
N PHE A 120 -29.93 -21.52 -21.51
CA PHE A 120 -29.63 -22.65 -20.65
C PHE A 120 -28.79 -22.31 -19.41
N ASP A 121 -28.42 -21.04 -19.21
CA ASP A 121 -27.74 -20.63 -17.98
C ASP A 121 -28.68 -20.80 -16.79
N LEU A 122 -28.21 -21.47 -15.73
CA LEU A 122 -28.96 -21.75 -14.51
C LEU A 122 -29.45 -20.46 -13.86
N ARG A 123 -28.63 -19.40 -13.85
CA ARG A 123 -29.02 -18.09 -13.33
C ARG A 123 -30.17 -17.47 -14.13
N TYR A 124 -30.14 -17.64 -15.44
CA TYR A 124 -31.19 -17.15 -16.33
C TYR A 124 -32.49 -17.93 -16.16
N GLN A 125 -32.41 -19.26 -16.06
CA GLN A 125 -33.58 -20.13 -15.84
C GLN A 125 -34.19 -19.93 -14.45
N LEU A 126 -33.38 -19.81 -13.38
CA LEU A 126 -33.87 -19.47 -12.04
C LEU A 126 -34.54 -18.10 -12.03
N ARG A 127 -33.96 -17.10 -12.69
CA ARG A 127 -34.58 -15.77 -12.79
C ARG A 127 -35.93 -15.82 -13.51
N LEU A 128 -36.06 -16.59 -14.58
CA LEU A 128 -37.32 -16.74 -15.32
C LEU A 128 -38.36 -17.56 -14.55
N ASN A 129 -37.94 -18.60 -13.81
CA ASN A 129 -38.84 -19.47 -13.06
C ASN A 129 -39.33 -18.81 -11.74
N ASP A 130 -38.43 -18.15 -11.00
CA ASP A 130 -38.75 -17.57 -9.69
C ASP A 130 -39.29 -16.12 -9.74
N LEU A 131 -38.95 -15.30 -10.73
CA LEU A 131 -39.56 -13.94 -10.85
C LEU A 131 -41.02 -13.98 -11.31
N TYR A 132 -41.48 -15.12 -11.85
CA TYR A 132 -42.88 -15.29 -12.22
C TYR A 132 -43.81 -15.27 -10.99
N ASP A 133 -43.29 -15.62 -9.81
CA ASP A 133 -44.07 -15.59 -8.57
C ASP A 133 -43.26 -15.12 -7.35
N ILE A 134 -42.96 -13.81 -7.34
CA ILE A 134 -42.36 -13.10 -6.19
C ILE A 134 -43.26 -13.15 -4.94
N SER A 135 -44.52 -13.58 -5.07
CA SER A 135 -45.49 -13.63 -3.98
C SER A 135 -45.50 -14.95 -3.20
N SER A 136 -45.04 -16.06 -3.79
CA SER A 136 -45.11 -17.39 -3.17
C SER A 136 -43.75 -18.00 -2.78
N THR A 137 -42.64 -17.55 -3.37
CA THR A 137 -41.30 -17.99 -2.96
C THR A 137 -40.73 -17.03 -1.91
N SER A 138 -40.27 -17.57 -0.77
CA SER A 138 -39.69 -16.71 0.28
C SER A 138 -38.36 -16.11 -0.17
N ILE A 139 -38.22 -14.79 -0.03
CA ILE A 139 -37.01 -14.03 -0.41
C ILE A 139 -35.75 -14.57 0.28
N ILE A 140 -35.89 -15.11 1.50
CA ILE A 140 -34.80 -15.70 2.28
C ILE A 140 -34.24 -16.96 1.59
N GLN A 141 -35.11 -17.82 1.04
CA GLN A 141 -34.66 -19.00 0.30
C GLN A 141 -33.92 -18.62 -0.98
N TYR A 142 -34.40 -17.59 -1.68
CA TYR A 142 -33.73 -17.07 -2.86
C TYR A 142 -32.32 -16.55 -2.52
N GLU A 143 -32.17 -15.76 -1.45
CA GLU A 143 -30.87 -15.26 -1.00
C GLU A 143 -29.91 -16.40 -0.62
N MET A 144 -30.38 -17.42 0.12
CA MET A 144 -29.56 -18.59 0.45
C MET A 144 -29.09 -19.35 -0.79
N VAL A 145 -29.95 -19.52 -1.80
CA VAL A 145 -29.60 -20.16 -3.07
C VAL A 145 -28.61 -19.31 -3.86
N GLN A 146 -28.77 -17.99 -3.92
CA GLN A 146 -27.82 -17.09 -4.60
C GLN A 146 -26.44 -17.13 -3.94
N ASN A 147 -26.36 -17.09 -2.60
CA ASN A 147 -25.11 -17.23 -1.86
C ASN A 147 -24.45 -18.60 -2.12
N HIS A 148 -25.24 -19.67 -2.21
CA HIS A 148 -24.72 -21.00 -2.55
C HIS A 148 -24.17 -21.08 -3.97
N ILE A 149 -24.87 -20.50 -4.96
CA ILE A 149 -24.39 -20.43 -6.34
C ILE A 149 -23.11 -19.59 -6.43
N GLN A 150 -23.03 -18.47 -5.71
CA GLN A 150 -21.81 -17.66 -5.67
C GLN A 150 -20.64 -18.44 -5.07
N LEU A 151 -20.85 -19.19 -4.00
CA LEU A 151 -19.83 -20.06 -3.42
C LEU A 151 -19.39 -21.15 -4.41
N LEU A 152 -20.35 -21.76 -5.12
CA LEU A 152 -20.03 -22.75 -6.16
C LEU A 152 -19.20 -22.14 -7.29
N ASP A 153 -19.53 -20.94 -7.76
CA ASP A 153 -18.74 -20.23 -8.76
C ASP A 153 -17.34 -19.91 -8.24
N GLU A 154 -17.19 -19.48 -7.00
CA GLU A 154 -15.89 -19.20 -6.39
C GLU A 154 -15.03 -20.47 -6.27
N ILE A 155 -15.64 -21.61 -5.92
CA ILE A 155 -14.93 -22.90 -5.85
C ILE A 155 -14.57 -23.43 -7.24
N LEU A 156 -15.46 -23.28 -8.23
CA LEU A 156 -15.31 -23.89 -9.56
C LEU A 156 -14.49 -23.05 -10.53
N ILE A 157 -14.70 -21.73 -10.55
CA ILE A 157 -14.03 -20.79 -11.47
C ILE A 157 -12.80 -20.18 -10.80
N GLY A 158 -12.85 -19.95 -9.48
CA GLY A 158 -11.77 -19.31 -8.74
C GLY A 158 -11.63 -17.82 -9.04
N GLN A 159 -10.92 -17.12 -8.16
CA GLN A 159 -10.41 -15.77 -8.45
C GLN A 159 -9.02 -15.89 -9.09
N VAL A 160 -8.67 -14.95 -9.97
CA VAL A 160 -7.33 -14.94 -10.58
C VAL A 160 -6.28 -14.71 -9.48
N PRO A 161 -5.33 -15.63 -9.28
CA PRO A 161 -4.25 -15.41 -8.34
C PRO A 161 -3.37 -14.25 -8.80
N ILE A 162 -3.01 -13.39 -7.85
CA ILE A 162 -2.17 -12.23 -8.09
C ILE A 162 -0.89 -12.35 -7.26
N ARG A 163 0.22 -11.93 -7.85
CA ARG A 163 1.49 -11.77 -7.12
C ARG A 163 1.99 -10.36 -7.37
N PHE A 164 2.04 -9.56 -6.31
CA PHE A 164 2.53 -8.18 -6.39
C PHE A 164 3.64 -7.96 -5.38
N ASN A 165 4.70 -7.27 -5.82
CA ASN A 165 5.76 -6.81 -4.95
C ASN A 165 5.97 -5.30 -5.15
N LYS A 166 5.82 -4.53 -4.07
CA LYS A 166 6.06 -3.08 -4.04
C LYS A 166 7.45 -2.70 -4.53
N ALA A 167 8.50 -3.45 -4.16
CA ALA A 167 9.87 -3.11 -4.54
C ALA A 167 10.13 -3.25 -6.05
N GLN A 168 9.40 -4.14 -6.72
CA GLN A 168 9.54 -4.37 -8.15
C GLN A 168 8.50 -3.60 -8.98
N ASN A 169 7.43 -3.08 -8.36
CA ASN A 169 6.27 -2.48 -9.04
C ASN A 169 5.67 -3.38 -10.13
N ARG A 170 5.84 -4.70 -10.00
CA ARG A 170 5.37 -5.70 -10.97
C ARG A 170 4.21 -6.47 -10.39
N LEU A 171 3.12 -6.48 -11.12
CA LEU A 171 1.93 -7.28 -10.85
C LEU A 171 1.91 -8.46 -11.84
N TYR A 172 2.07 -9.67 -11.31
CA TYR A 172 1.91 -10.91 -12.07
C TYR A 172 0.47 -11.37 -11.93
N LEU A 173 -0.16 -11.66 -13.08
CA LEU A 173 -1.48 -12.24 -13.13
C LEU A 173 -1.38 -13.64 -13.69
N ASP A 174 -1.69 -14.60 -12.83
CA ASP A 174 -1.61 -16.01 -13.19
C ASP A 174 -2.96 -16.42 -13.79
N MET A 175 -3.18 -16.04 -15.06
CA MET A 175 -4.37 -16.39 -15.84
C MET A 175 -4.01 -16.94 -17.22
N ASP A 176 -4.95 -17.62 -17.87
CA ASP A 176 -4.81 -17.98 -19.28
C ASP A 176 -5.06 -16.76 -20.18
N TRP A 177 -3.98 -16.01 -20.45
CA TRP A 177 -3.99 -14.83 -21.31
C TRP A 177 -4.38 -15.10 -22.77
N SER A 178 -4.46 -16.36 -23.21
CA SER A 178 -4.83 -16.67 -24.61
C SER A 178 -6.34 -16.68 -24.83
N ASN A 179 -7.11 -17.09 -23.82
CA ASN A 179 -8.56 -17.25 -23.92
C ASN A 179 -9.33 -16.28 -23.02
N ALA A 180 -8.71 -15.75 -21.96
CA ALA A 180 -9.41 -14.95 -20.95
C ALA A 180 -9.60 -13.48 -21.34
N VAL A 181 -8.72 -12.92 -22.20
CA VAL A 181 -8.71 -11.48 -22.47
C VAL A 181 -8.43 -11.18 -23.93
N THR A 182 -9.21 -10.25 -24.50
CA THR A 182 -8.97 -9.72 -25.85
C THR A 182 -8.31 -8.35 -25.82
N SER A 183 -7.64 -7.99 -26.92
CA SER A 183 -6.97 -6.69 -27.05
C SER A 183 -7.98 -5.55 -26.95
N GLY A 184 -7.64 -4.54 -26.14
CA GLY A 184 -8.49 -3.38 -25.87
C GLY A 184 -9.43 -3.54 -24.67
N GLU A 185 -9.44 -4.69 -24.00
CA GLU A 185 -10.16 -4.87 -22.73
C GLU A 185 -9.42 -4.22 -21.55
N TYR A 186 -10.20 -3.84 -20.54
CA TYR A 186 -9.70 -3.18 -19.34
C TYR A 186 -9.67 -4.14 -18.16
N ILE A 187 -8.52 -4.22 -17.50
CA ILE A 187 -8.39 -4.83 -16.19
C ILE A 187 -8.73 -3.79 -15.13
N LEU A 188 -9.57 -4.18 -14.18
CA LEU A 188 -9.87 -3.42 -12.97
C LEU A 188 -9.11 -4.00 -11.79
N ILE A 189 -8.23 -3.20 -11.21
CA ILE A 189 -7.33 -3.58 -10.13
C ILE A 189 -7.77 -2.84 -8.86
N ASP A 190 -8.11 -3.58 -7.82
CA ASP A 190 -8.42 -3.09 -6.48
C ASP A 190 -7.13 -3.00 -5.68
N CYS A 191 -6.67 -1.78 -5.37
CA CYS A 191 -5.37 -1.56 -4.74
C CYS A 191 -5.37 -0.42 -3.72
N TYR A 192 -4.45 -0.50 -2.77
CA TYR A 192 -4.09 0.61 -1.89
C TYR A 192 -3.01 1.47 -2.55
N ARG A 193 -3.26 2.78 -2.58
CA ARG A 193 -2.36 3.79 -3.15
C ARG A 193 -1.92 4.76 -2.06
N LYS A 194 -0.64 5.15 -2.06
CA LYS A 194 -0.13 6.29 -1.28
C LYS A 194 -0.83 7.58 -1.73
N ILE A 195 -1.26 8.38 -0.78
CA ILE A 195 -1.84 9.69 -1.09
C ILE A 195 -0.71 10.62 -1.55
N ASP A 196 -0.98 11.44 -2.56
CA ASP A 196 -0.02 12.45 -3.02
C ASP A 196 -0.16 13.70 -2.13
N PRO A 197 0.88 14.09 -1.38
CA PRO A 197 0.83 15.23 -0.47
C PRO A 197 0.78 16.59 -1.19
N THR A 198 1.06 16.63 -2.50
CA THR A 198 0.92 17.87 -3.30
C THR A 198 -0.53 18.14 -3.70
N GLN A 199 -1.34 17.10 -3.84
CA GLN A 199 -2.75 17.19 -4.20
C GLN A 199 -3.66 17.23 -2.96
N PHE A 200 -3.29 16.46 -1.91
CA PHE A 200 -4.04 16.38 -0.65
C PHE A 200 -3.21 17.01 0.47
N THR A 201 -3.23 18.34 0.54
CA THR A 201 -2.43 19.12 1.50
C THR A 201 -2.84 18.90 2.96
N ASP A 202 -4.02 18.33 3.20
CA ASP A 202 -4.55 18.10 4.55
C ASP A 202 -3.74 17.04 5.32
N ILE A 203 -2.97 16.20 4.63
CA ILE A 203 -2.05 15.21 5.23
C ILE A 203 -1.07 15.92 6.18
N TYR A 204 -0.58 17.10 5.80
CA TYR A 204 0.35 17.87 6.63
C TYR A 204 -0.25 18.27 7.98
N ASN A 205 -1.58 18.40 8.08
CA ASN A 205 -2.28 18.75 9.31
C ASN A 205 -2.60 17.55 10.20
N ASP A 206 -2.19 16.34 9.82
CA ASP A 206 -2.41 15.16 10.65
C ASP A 206 -1.68 15.28 12.00
N VAL A 207 -2.37 14.89 13.09
CA VAL A 207 -1.87 15.05 14.46
C VAL A 207 -0.69 14.12 14.72
N TRP A 208 -0.72 12.91 14.17
CA TRP A 208 0.36 11.95 14.30
C TRP A 208 1.58 12.42 13.53
N LEU A 209 1.42 12.83 12.25
CA LEU A 209 2.52 13.32 11.42
C LEU A 209 3.22 14.55 12.05
N LYS A 210 2.44 15.51 12.58
CA LYS A 210 2.97 16.69 13.28
C LYS A 210 3.83 16.30 14.49
N LYS A 211 3.37 15.33 15.29
CA LYS A 211 4.12 14.84 16.46
C LYS A 211 5.37 14.08 16.05
N TYR A 212 5.26 13.23 15.03
CA TYR A 212 6.35 12.40 14.53
C TYR A 212 7.50 13.25 13.96
N VAL A 213 7.20 14.23 13.10
CA VAL A 213 8.21 15.15 12.57
C VAL A 213 8.86 15.97 13.69
N THR A 214 8.09 16.43 14.67
CA THR A 214 8.63 17.17 15.81
C THR A 214 9.63 16.31 16.60
N ALA A 215 9.31 15.04 16.84
CA ALA A 215 10.19 14.11 17.54
C ALA A 215 11.46 13.76 16.73
N LEU A 216 11.36 13.60 15.41
CA LEU A 216 12.52 13.37 14.54
C LEU A 216 13.46 14.59 14.49
N ILE A 217 12.92 15.81 14.40
CA ILE A 217 13.74 17.03 14.47
C ILE A 217 14.40 17.14 15.86
N LYS A 218 13.68 16.78 16.94
CA LYS A 218 14.24 16.72 18.30
C LYS A 218 15.41 15.75 18.40
N LYS A 219 15.31 14.57 17.77
CA LYS A 219 16.39 13.58 17.69
C LYS A 219 17.61 14.13 16.95
N GLN A 220 17.42 14.76 15.78
CA GLN A 220 18.52 15.36 15.01
C GLN A 220 19.19 16.50 15.79
N TRP A 221 18.39 17.32 16.48
CA TRP A 221 18.90 18.37 17.35
C TRP A 221 19.74 17.79 18.49
N GLY A 222 19.25 16.78 19.22
CA GLY A 222 20.01 16.07 20.26
C GLY A 222 21.30 15.43 19.74
N GLN A 223 21.30 14.86 18.53
CA GLN A 223 22.49 14.31 17.87
C GLN A 223 23.52 15.38 17.49
N ASN A 224 23.07 16.56 17.09
CA ASN A 224 23.97 17.66 16.79
C ASN A 224 24.56 18.24 18.09
N LEU A 225 23.77 18.38 19.15
CA LEU A 225 24.23 18.86 20.46
C LEU A 225 25.20 17.88 21.14
N SER A 226 24.98 16.58 21.03
CA SER A 226 25.87 15.57 21.63
C SER A 226 27.28 15.54 21.02
N LYS A 227 27.44 16.00 19.77
CA LYS A 227 28.78 16.19 19.15
C LYS A 227 29.58 17.32 19.79
N PHE A 228 28.92 18.26 20.47
CA PHE A 228 29.56 19.37 21.19
C PHE A 228 29.66 19.12 22.70
N GLU A 229 29.28 17.92 23.17
CA GLU A 229 29.37 17.50 24.57
C GLU A 229 30.85 17.39 24.98
N GLY A 230 31.33 18.37 25.73
CA GLY A 230 32.74 18.51 26.13
C GLY A 230 33.34 19.90 25.91
N VAL A 231 32.69 20.75 25.11
CA VAL A 231 33.06 22.16 24.99
C VAL A 231 32.31 22.95 26.06
N GLN A 232 32.99 23.35 27.14
CA GLN A 232 32.41 24.26 28.13
C GLN A 232 32.22 25.64 27.51
N LEU A 233 30.97 26.05 27.32
CA LEU A 233 30.65 27.44 27.07
C LEU A 233 31.03 28.28 28.32
N PRO A 234 31.56 29.51 28.14
CA PRO A 234 31.78 30.42 29.25
C PRO A 234 30.43 30.71 29.93
N GLY A 235 30.21 30.19 31.14
CA GLY A 235 28.94 30.35 31.85
C GLY A 235 28.45 29.14 32.64
N GLY A 236 29.13 27.99 32.60
CA GLY A 236 28.85 26.86 33.50
C GLY A 236 27.55 26.10 33.23
N VAL A 237 26.85 26.40 32.14
CA VAL A 237 25.70 25.61 31.67
C VAL A 237 26.22 24.46 30.81
N THR A 238 26.03 23.22 31.27
CA THR A 238 26.30 22.03 30.46
C THR A 238 25.10 21.77 29.56
N LEU A 239 25.37 21.67 28.26
CA LEU A 239 24.37 21.33 27.26
C LEU A 239 24.06 19.83 27.37
N GLN A 240 22.89 19.47 27.91
CA GLN A 240 22.47 18.07 28.08
C GLN A 240 21.92 17.46 26.77
N GLY A 241 22.74 17.48 25.70
CA GLY A 241 22.34 16.97 24.38
C GLY A 241 21.94 15.50 24.38
N ARG A 242 22.54 14.70 25.27
CA ARG A 242 22.24 13.27 25.43
C ARG A 242 20.86 12.97 26.02
N GLN A 243 20.37 13.81 26.95
CA GLN A 243 19.01 13.65 27.51
C GLN A 243 17.93 13.97 26.47
N ILE A 244 18.13 15.03 25.67
CA ILE A 244 17.23 15.40 24.58
C ILE A 244 17.10 14.27 23.55
N LEU A 245 18.20 13.61 23.24
CA LEU A 245 18.24 12.47 22.33
C LEU A 245 17.45 11.27 22.89
N GLU A 246 17.66 10.93 24.17
CA GLU A 246 16.96 9.82 24.83
C GLU A 246 15.44 10.04 24.91
N ASP A 247 15.03 11.26 25.26
CA ASP A 247 13.63 11.66 25.24
C ASP A 247 13.03 11.55 23.84
N ALA A 248 13.75 12.01 22.81
CA ALA A 248 13.29 11.95 21.42
C ALA A 248 13.10 10.51 20.94
N ASN A 249 14.03 9.61 21.26
CA ASN A 249 13.88 8.19 20.91
C ASN A 249 12.66 7.55 21.60
N THR A 250 12.43 7.88 22.87
CA THR A 250 11.27 7.37 23.61
C THR A 250 9.94 7.88 23.04
N GLU A 251 9.90 9.13 22.59
CA GLU A 251 8.72 9.70 21.91
C GLU A 251 8.45 9.03 20.55
N ILE A 252 9.51 8.79 19.77
CA ILE A 252 9.43 8.09 18.47
C ILE A 252 8.89 6.68 18.67
N GLU A 253 9.48 5.90 19.58
CA GLU A 253 9.07 4.52 19.86
C GLU A 253 7.58 4.44 20.24
N LYS A 254 7.12 5.34 21.12
CA LYS A 254 5.70 5.41 21.49
C LYS A 254 4.78 5.75 20.31
N LEU A 255 5.21 6.62 19.39
CA LEU A 255 4.42 6.97 18.21
C LEU A 255 4.36 5.84 17.21
N GLU A 256 5.46 5.10 17.03
CA GLU A 256 5.53 3.92 16.16
C GLU A 256 4.68 2.76 16.72
N GLU A 257 4.73 2.51 18.03
CA GLU A 257 3.84 1.54 18.70
C GLU A 257 2.36 1.89 18.51
N GLN A 258 1.98 3.17 18.68
CA GLN A 258 0.61 3.63 18.46
C GLN A 258 0.17 3.44 17.01
N SER A 259 1.04 3.73 16.03
CA SER A 259 0.74 3.54 14.60
C SER A 259 0.47 2.06 14.28
N ASN A 260 1.33 1.17 14.79
CA ASN A 260 1.20 -0.27 14.57
C ASN A 260 -0.08 -0.85 15.21
N LEU A 261 -0.46 -0.35 16.39
CA LEU A 261 -1.70 -0.77 17.06
C LEU A 261 -2.94 -0.37 16.26
N LEU A 262 -3.00 0.89 15.80
CA LEU A 262 -4.10 1.39 14.96
C LEU A 262 -4.25 0.58 13.66
N GLN A 263 -3.13 0.18 13.05
CA GLN A 263 -3.14 -0.67 11.87
C GLN A 263 -3.72 -2.06 12.16
N THR A 264 -3.32 -2.66 13.30
CA THR A 264 -3.75 -4.01 13.69
C THR A 264 -5.24 -4.04 14.05
N GLU A 265 -5.72 -3.04 14.80
CA GLU A 265 -7.15 -2.93 15.16
C GLU A 265 -8.02 -2.70 13.92
N SER A 266 -7.56 -1.88 12.98
CA SER A 266 -8.28 -1.66 11.72
C SER A 266 -8.31 -2.92 10.85
N ALA A 267 -7.20 -3.68 10.79
CA ALA A 267 -7.15 -4.95 10.06
C ALA A 267 -8.10 -6.00 10.66
N LEU A 268 -8.30 -6.02 11.99
CA LEU A 268 -9.22 -6.93 12.67
C LEU A 268 -10.69 -6.54 12.52
N MET A 269 -10.99 -5.25 12.41
CA MET A 269 -12.37 -4.75 12.22
C MET A 269 -12.83 -4.76 10.76
N MET A 270 -11.92 -5.04 9.82
CA MET A 270 -12.19 -5.15 8.38
C MET A 270 -12.18 -6.61 7.84
N GLY A 271 -11.85 -7.59 8.68
CA GLY A 271 -12.00 -9.02 8.37
C GLY A 271 -13.38 -9.53 8.73
#